data_AF-T0Z036-F1
#
_entry.id   AF-T0Z036-F1
#
_cell.length_a   1.000
_cell.length_b   1.000
_cell.length_c   1.000
_cell.angle_alpha   90.00
_cell.angle_beta   90.00
_cell.angle_gamma   90.00
#
_symmetry.space_group_name_H-M   'P 1'
#
loop_
_entity.id
_entity.type
_entity.pdbx_description
1 polymer ?
#
loop_
_entity_poly.entity_id
_entity_poly.type
_entity_poly.pdbx_seq_one_letter_code
_entity_poly.pdbx_strand_id
1 'polypeptide(L)'
;MSAKGSMVVRVSTYAALIAMALVTLFPLLWVTSIAFMRAPERFAGTPPLWPDHPTLVNVVNIVHQQRIGDYFLNSLIVAAVTTPLSVLVAGLGGYALAQAKFRGHRLVSWVVMFAVLVPTQALVLP
;
A
#
# COMPACT_ATOMS: atom_id res chain seq x y z
N MET A 1 21.74 -40.29 2.78
CA MET A 1 21.78 -39.29 1.69
C MET A 1 20.54 -38.38 1.76
N SER A 2 20.51 -37.32 2.58
CA SER A 2 19.46 -36.26 2.47
C SER A 2 19.74 -35.05 3.38
N ALA A 3 20.91 -34.41 3.23
CA ALA A 3 21.23 -33.16 3.93
C ALA A 3 21.60 -32.04 2.95
N LYS A 4 22.24 -32.38 1.83
CA LYS A 4 22.61 -31.41 0.79
C LYS A 4 21.40 -30.87 0.02
N GLY A 5 20.37 -31.70 -0.20
CA GLY A 5 19.15 -31.28 -0.93
C GLY A 5 18.36 -30.19 -0.21
N SER A 6 18.25 -30.26 1.13
CA SER A 6 17.57 -29.21 1.91
C SER A 6 18.37 -27.92 2.00
N MET A 7 19.71 -28.00 2.00
CA MET A 7 20.59 -26.83 2.00
C MET A 7 20.52 -26.06 0.68
N VAL A 8 20.57 -26.76 -0.46
CA VAL A 8 20.46 -26.12 -1.79
C VAL A 8 19.10 -25.44 -1.96
N VAL A 9 18.00 -26.11 -1.58
CA VAL A 9 16.65 -25.54 -1.65
C VAL A 9 16.52 -24.30 -0.75
N ARG A 10 17.07 -24.32 0.47
CA ARG A 10 17.05 -23.14 1.35
C ARG A 10 17.82 -21.98 0.74
N VAL A 11 19.04 -22.22 0.25
CA VAL A 11 19.86 -21.17 -0.37
C VAL A 11 19.16 -20.57 -1.59
N SER A 12 18.58 -21.39 -2.46
CA SER A 12 17.83 -20.89 -3.62
C SER A 12 16.60 -20.09 -3.21
N THR A 13 15.86 -20.53 -2.19
CA THR A 13 14.70 -19.82 -1.67
C THR A 13 15.09 -18.47 -1.07
N TYR A 14 16.14 -18.42 -0.23
CA TYR A 14 16.63 -17.15 0.32
C TYR A 14 17.16 -16.21 -0.77
N ALA A 15 17.87 -16.73 -1.77
CA ALA A 15 18.32 -15.92 -2.90
C ALA A 15 17.14 -15.31 -3.68
N ALA A 16 16.09 -16.11 -3.96
CA ALA A 16 14.88 -15.63 -4.60
C ALA A 16 14.14 -14.57 -3.75
N LEU A 17 14.01 -14.81 -2.44
CA LEU A 17 13.39 -13.86 -1.52
C LEU A 17 14.16 -12.54 -1.44
N ILE A 18 15.50 -12.60 -1.39
CA ILE A 18 16.35 -11.40 -1.41
C ILE A 18 16.18 -10.64 -2.73
N ALA A 19 16.18 -11.34 -3.87
CA ALA A 19 15.96 -10.71 -5.16
C ALA A 19 14.59 -10.03 -5.24
N MET A 20 13.53 -10.69 -4.79
CA MET A 20 12.19 -10.09 -4.71
C MET A 20 12.16 -8.87 -3.78
N ALA A 21 12.80 -8.97 -2.60
CA ALA A 21 12.88 -7.86 -1.66
C ALA A 21 13.62 -6.65 -2.26
N LEU A 22 14.71 -6.88 -3.01
CA LEU A 22 15.42 -5.79 -3.69
C LEU A 22 14.54 -5.11 -4.74
N VAL A 23 13.81 -5.89 -5.55
CA VAL A 23 12.91 -5.33 -6.58
C VAL A 23 11.77 -4.53 -5.96
N THR A 24 11.19 -4.99 -4.85
CA THR A 24 10.09 -4.28 -4.18
C THR A 24 10.55 -3.06 -3.39
N LEU A 25 11.74 -3.12 -2.77
CA LEU A 25 12.30 -2.02 -1.99
C LEU A 25 12.94 -0.95 -2.88
N PHE A 26 13.41 -1.29 -4.08
CA PHE A 26 14.05 -0.35 -5.00
C PHE A 26 13.23 0.94 -5.22
N PRO A 27 11.95 0.92 -5.62
CA PRO A 27 11.17 2.14 -5.82
C PRO A 27 10.98 2.93 -4.51
N LEU A 28 10.84 2.24 -3.37
CA LEU A 28 10.71 2.89 -2.07
C LEU A 28 12.00 3.64 -1.68
N LEU A 29 13.16 2.99 -1.87
CA LEU A 29 14.47 3.59 -1.64
C LEU A 29 14.72 4.77 -2.59
N TRP A 30 14.31 4.66 -3.85
CA TRP A 30 14.47 5.72 -4.83
C TRP A 30 13.61 6.95 -4.49
N VAL A 31 12.32 6.77 -4.14
CA VAL A 31 11.45 7.88 -3.71
C VAL A 31 11.99 8.52 -2.43
N THR A 32 12.52 7.72 -1.51
CA THR A 32 13.18 8.22 -0.28
C THR A 32 14.42 9.05 -0.62
N SER A 33 15.23 8.62 -1.58
CA SER A 33 16.39 9.38 -2.09
C SER A 33 16.00 10.76 -2.64
N ILE A 34 14.92 10.81 -3.43
CA ILE A 34 14.37 12.07 -3.99
C ILE A 34 13.92 13.07 -2.91
N ALA A 35 13.48 12.58 -1.74
CA ALA A 35 13.10 13.45 -0.62
C ALA A 35 14.31 14.27 -0.09
N PHE A 36 15.53 13.76 -0.24
CA PHE A 36 16.77 14.45 0.18
C PHE A 36 17.42 15.30 -0.93
N MET A 37 16.95 15.20 -2.19
CA MET A 37 17.49 15.96 -3.33
C MET A 37 17.05 17.44 -3.32
N ARG A 38 17.86 18.31 -3.93
CA ARG A 38 17.49 19.72 -4.18
C ARG A 38 16.62 19.87 -5.44
N ALA A 39 15.93 21.00 -5.57
CA ALA A 39 14.99 21.25 -6.67
C ALA A 39 15.52 20.95 -8.09
N PRO A 40 16.73 21.40 -8.51
CA PRO A 40 17.20 21.11 -9.86
C PRO A 40 17.46 19.61 -10.10
N GLU A 41 17.91 18.86 -9.08
CA GLU A 41 18.14 17.42 -9.17
C GLU A 41 16.82 16.62 -9.14
N ARG A 42 15.85 17.05 -8.32
CA ARG A 42 14.52 16.41 -8.21
C ARG A 42 13.70 16.52 -9.49
N PHE A 43 13.76 17.67 -10.16
CA PHE A 43 12.96 17.95 -11.36
C PHE A 43 13.71 17.63 -12.66
N ALA A 44 14.86 16.96 -12.58
CA ALA A 44 15.48 16.36 -13.75
C ALA A 44 14.52 15.31 -14.35
N GLY A 45 14.46 15.21 -15.68
CA GLY A 45 13.57 14.26 -16.37
C GLY A 45 13.78 12.79 -15.94
N THR A 46 14.97 12.47 -15.44
CA THR A 46 15.22 11.24 -14.67
C THR A 46 16.09 11.62 -13.46
N PRO A 47 15.51 11.72 -12.25
CA PRO A 47 16.29 12.03 -11.05
C PRO A 47 17.36 10.96 -10.83
N PRO A 48 18.56 11.34 -10.36
CA PRO A 48 19.59 10.36 -10.05
C PRO A 48 19.11 9.39 -8.96
N LEU A 49 19.76 8.24 -8.86
CA LEU A 49 19.41 7.24 -7.85
C LEU A 49 19.87 7.65 -6.43
N TRP A 50 20.95 8.44 -6.35
CA TRP A 50 21.51 8.98 -5.10
C TRP A 50 21.65 10.50 -5.21
N PRO A 51 21.43 11.26 -4.12
CA PRO A 51 21.58 12.71 -4.14
C PRO A 51 23.07 13.10 -4.18
N ASP A 52 23.43 14.04 -5.06
CA ASP A 52 24.79 14.59 -5.10
C ASP A 52 25.05 15.45 -3.85
N HIS A 53 24.02 16.19 -3.41
CA HIS A 53 24.05 17.02 -2.23
C HIS A 53 22.85 16.71 -1.32
N PRO A 54 22.93 15.71 -0.44
CA PRO A 54 21.83 15.36 0.46
C PRO A 54 21.45 16.53 1.37
N THR A 55 20.17 16.89 1.39
CA THR A 55 19.64 17.97 2.22
C THR A 55 18.36 17.58 2.95
N LEU A 56 18.17 18.15 4.14
CA LEU A 56 16.96 17.96 4.95
C LEU A 56 15.90 19.05 4.72
N VAL A 57 16.17 20.01 3.84
CA VAL A 57 15.33 21.19 3.63
C VAL A 57 13.90 20.79 3.25
N ASN A 58 13.72 19.78 2.40
CA ASN A 58 12.38 19.36 1.98
C ASN A 58 11.60 18.72 3.12
N VAL A 59 12.27 17.93 3.96
CA VAL A 59 11.66 17.29 5.13
C VAL A 59 11.21 18.37 6.12
N VAL A 60 12.09 19.33 6.41
CA VAL A 60 11.78 20.46 7.30
C VAL A 60 10.63 21.31 6.73
N ASN A 61 10.65 21.62 5.44
CA ASN A 61 9.61 22.39 4.77
C ASN A 61 8.25 21.66 4.81
N ILE A 62 8.22 20.35 4.61
CA ILE A 62 6.97 19.58 4.70
C ILE A 62 6.44 19.56 6.13
N VAL A 63 7.30 19.50 7.14
CA VAL A 63 6.86 19.49 8.54
C VAL A 63 6.41 20.87 9.02
N HIS A 64 7.08 21.95 8.60
CA HIS A 64 6.85 23.31 9.13
C HIS A 64 5.99 24.20 8.24
N GLN A 65 6.09 24.05 6.91
CA GLN A 65 5.37 24.90 5.94
C GLN A 65 4.13 24.21 5.36
N GLN A 66 4.12 22.88 5.32
CA GLN A 66 2.95 22.10 4.89
C GLN A 66 2.19 21.62 6.13
N ARG A 67 0.85 21.63 6.06
CA ARG A 67 -0.04 21.16 7.14
C ARG A 67 -0.08 19.62 7.23
N ILE A 68 1.07 18.97 7.12
CA ILE A 68 1.15 17.50 7.03
C ILE A 68 0.59 16.80 8.27
N GLY A 69 0.75 17.42 9.45
CA GLY A 69 0.14 16.93 10.69
C GLY A 69 -1.39 16.87 10.61
N ASP A 70 -2.03 17.88 10.03
CA ASP A 70 -3.48 17.92 9.87
C ASP A 70 -3.96 16.87 8.87
N TYR A 71 -3.26 16.71 7.74
CA TYR A 71 -3.58 15.66 6.78
C TYR A 71 -3.41 14.26 7.38
N PHE A 72 -2.32 14.02 8.11
CA PHE A 72 -2.08 12.77 8.81
C PHE A 72 -3.17 12.48 9.85
N LEU A 73 -3.53 13.48 10.67
CA LEU A 73 -4.56 13.33 11.69
C LEU A 73 -5.94 13.07 11.07
N ASN A 74 -6.29 13.79 10.00
CA ASN A 74 -7.55 13.55 9.28
C ASN A 74 -7.59 12.13 8.72
N SER A 75 -6.53 11.67 8.05
CA SER A 75 -6.46 10.29 7.54
C SER A 75 -6.50 9.26 8.67
N LEU A 76 -5.84 9.53 9.80
CA LEU A 76 -5.84 8.65 10.96
C LEU A 76 -7.25 8.53 11.57
N ILE A 77 -7.95 9.65 11.76
CA ILE A 77 -9.32 9.67 12.28
C ILE A 77 -10.25 8.92 11.32
N VAL A 78 -10.16 9.21 10.02
CA VAL A 78 -10.98 8.53 9.00
C VAL A 78 -10.69 7.03 9.01
N ALA A 79 -9.43 6.60 9.01
CA ALA A 79 -9.08 5.18 9.03
C ALA A 79 -9.54 4.50 10.33
N ALA A 80 -9.35 5.14 11.47
CA ALA A 80 -9.71 4.62 12.79
C ALA A 80 -11.22 4.47 12.98
N VAL A 81 -12.03 5.33 12.36
CA VAL A 81 -13.50 5.24 12.43
C VAL A 81 -14.05 4.31 11.34
N THR A 82 -13.59 4.44 10.11
CA THR A 82 -14.15 3.67 8.98
C THR A 82 -13.78 2.19 9.04
N THR A 83 -12.57 1.83 9.48
CA THR A 83 -12.14 0.43 9.57
C THR A 83 -13.02 -0.40 10.50
N PRO A 84 -13.21 -0.07 11.79
CA PRO A 84 -14.04 -0.88 12.68
C PRO A 84 -15.50 -0.92 12.23
N LEU A 85 -16.06 0.21 11.76
CA LEU A 85 -17.43 0.22 11.24
C LEU A 85 -17.57 -0.70 10.02
N SER A 86 -16.61 -0.65 9.09
CA SER A 86 -16.60 -1.51 7.91
C SER A 86 -16.47 -2.97 8.28
N VAL A 87 -15.58 -3.31 9.23
CA VAL A 87 -15.40 -4.68 9.72
C VAL A 87 -16.68 -5.19 10.41
N LEU A 88 -17.34 -4.36 11.22
CA LEU A 88 -18.60 -4.73 11.87
C LEU A 88 -19.70 -5.00 10.84
N VAL A 89 -19.92 -4.09 9.90
CA VAL A 89 -20.97 -4.22 8.87
C VAL A 89 -20.65 -5.38 7.92
N ALA A 90 -19.43 -5.45 7.40
CA ALA A 90 -19.01 -6.52 6.49
C ALA A 90 -18.98 -7.88 7.19
N GLY A 91 -18.61 -7.93 8.47
CA GLY A 91 -18.62 -9.15 9.28
C GLY A 91 -20.04 -9.68 9.47
N LEU A 92 -20.99 -8.82 9.87
CA LEU A 92 -22.40 -9.20 10.02
C LEU A 92 -23.03 -9.61 8.68
N GLY A 93 -22.78 -8.84 7.62
CA GLY A 93 -23.27 -9.14 6.27
C GLY A 93 -22.68 -10.43 5.70
N GLY A 94 -21.37 -10.63 5.88
CA GLY A 94 -20.68 -11.85 5.49
C GLY A 94 -21.17 -13.08 6.25
N TYR A 95 -21.40 -12.97 7.56
CA TYR A 95 -21.98 -14.04 8.36
C TYR A 95 -23.39 -14.40 7.91
N ALA A 96 -24.24 -13.40 7.66
CA ALA A 96 -25.60 -13.61 7.16
C ALA A 96 -25.57 -14.28 5.78
N LEU A 97 -24.71 -13.86 4.86
CA LEU A 97 -24.59 -14.48 3.54
C LEU A 97 -24.02 -15.90 3.59
N ALA A 98 -23.12 -16.19 4.53
CA ALA A 98 -22.50 -17.51 4.67
C ALA A 98 -23.44 -18.53 5.33
N GLN A 99 -24.23 -18.12 6.32
CA GLN A 99 -25.02 -19.05 7.15
C GLN A 99 -26.54 -18.94 6.95
N ALA A 100 -27.08 -17.76 6.65
CA ALA A 100 -28.53 -17.59 6.53
C ALA A 100 -29.03 -18.04 5.16
N LYS A 101 -29.85 -19.10 5.12
CA LYS A 101 -30.50 -19.59 3.90
C LYS A 101 -31.82 -18.84 3.63
N PHE A 102 -31.74 -17.55 3.34
CA PHE A 102 -32.91 -16.73 2.99
C PHE A 102 -33.23 -16.75 1.49
N ARG A 103 -34.49 -16.46 1.13
CA ARG A 103 -34.94 -16.37 -0.27
C ARG A 103 -34.24 -15.19 -0.94
N GLY A 104 -33.45 -15.46 -1.97
CA GLY A 104 -32.68 -14.43 -2.70
C GLY A 104 -31.19 -14.31 -2.32
N HIS A 105 -30.67 -15.12 -1.37
CA HIS A 105 -29.27 -15.03 -0.93
C HIS A 105 -28.26 -15.06 -2.09
N ARG A 106 -28.49 -15.92 -3.09
CA ARG A 106 -27.61 -16.06 -4.25
C ARG A 106 -27.51 -14.76 -5.05
N LEU A 107 -28.62 -14.06 -5.28
CA LEU A 107 -28.64 -12.78 -5.99
C LEU A 107 -27.85 -11.71 -5.21
N VAL A 108 -28.06 -11.63 -3.90
CA VAL A 108 -27.33 -10.69 -3.04
C VAL A 108 -25.82 -10.98 -3.05
N SER A 109 -25.42 -12.25 -2.94
CA SER A 109 -24.01 -12.64 -3.05
C SER A 109 -23.39 -12.22 -4.39
N TRP A 110 -24.07 -12.46 -5.51
CA TRP A 110 -23.59 -12.03 -6.82
C TRP A 110 -23.42 -10.52 -6.91
N VAL A 111 -24.41 -9.74 -6.46
CA VAL A 111 -24.34 -8.28 -6.47
C VAL A 111 -23.13 -7.79 -5.67
N VAL A 112 -22.88 -8.34 -4.48
CA VAL A 112 -21.70 -7.98 -3.66
C VAL A 112 -20.40 -8.29 -4.39
N MET A 113 -20.28 -9.47 -5.03
CA MET A 113 -19.08 -9.82 -5.80
C MET A 113 -18.85 -8.90 -6.99
N PHE A 114 -19.91 -8.54 -7.73
CA PHE A 114 -19.82 -7.60 -8.84
C PHE A 114 -19.49 -6.18 -8.37
N ALA A 115 -19.99 -5.75 -7.22
CA ALA A 115 -19.70 -4.43 -6.68
C ALA A 115 -18.20 -4.22 -6.39
N VAL A 116 -17.48 -5.27 -5.98
CA VAL A 116 -16.01 -5.21 -5.76
C VAL A 116 -15.23 -5.01 -7.06
N LEU A 117 -15.80 -5.40 -8.21
CA LEU A 117 -15.17 -5.22 -9.52
C LEU A 117 -15.28 -3.78 -10.05
N VAL A 118 -16.19 -2.97 -9.51
CA VAL A 118 -16.39 -1.59 -9.95
C VAL A 118 -15.24 -0.73 -9.39
N PRO A 119 -14.41 -0.11 -10.24
CA PRO A 119 -13.30 0.72 -9.78
C PRO A 119 -13.86 2.00 -9.16
N THR A 120 -13.64 2.16 -7.85
CA THR A 120 -14.09 3.34 -7.11
C THR A 120 -13.45 4.63 -7.62
N GLN A 121 -12.22 4.54 -8.18
CA GLN A 121 -11.53 5.69 -8.76
C GLN A 121 -12.24 6.27 -10.00
N ALA A 122 -12.93 5.42 -10.78
CA ALA A 122 -13.65 5.87 -11.97
C ALA A 122 -14.96 6.61 -11.64
N LEU A 123 -15.44 6.50 -10.39
CA LEU A 123 -16.67 7.15 -9.94
C LEU A 123 -16.44 8.58 -9.41
N VAL A 124 -15.19 8.92 -9.06
CA VAL A 124 -14.83 10.17 -8.37
C VAL A 124 -14.19 11.20 -9.31
N LEU A 125 -13.56 10.74 -10.40
CA LEU A 125 -13.06 11.61 -11.46
C LEU A 125 -14.20 11.90 -12.45
N PRO A 126 -14.62 13.18 -12.64
CA PRO A 126 -15.67 13.54 -13.59
C PRO A 126 -15.28 13.33 -15.05
#